data_AF-A0A3D8J3A6-F1
#
_entry.id   AF-A0A3D8J3A6-F1
#
_cell.length_a   1.000
_cell.length_b   1.000
_cell.length_c   1.000
_cell.angle_alpha   90.00
_cell.angle_beta   90.00
_cell.angle_gamma   90.00
#
_symmetry.space_group_name_H-M   'P 1'
#
loop_
_entity.id
_entity.type
_entity.pdbx_description
1 polymer ?
#
loop_
_entity_poly.entity_id
_entity_poly.type
_entity_poly.pdbx_seq_one_letter_code
_entity_poly.pdbx_strand_id
1 'polypeptide(L)'
;MILRLFLQISKCFSFFELSLCLFIVSILCIPVMKYFHNNVLALERASLHIQILQKRLSAMSYQHYLKAQDNVSLEFQAILQQAITQNKFFSFQGRGKNQFRLTIGKEYAQFTLVENPKGIFALTCNPSQRLCRKIYHRKHTK
;
A
#
# COMPACT_ATOMS: atom_id res chain seq x y z
N MET A 1 1.19 -8.37 -63.95
CA MET A 1 2.16 -7.72 -63.04
C MET A 1 1.51 -6.65 -62.15
N ILE A 2 0.63 -5.80 -62.69
CA ILE A 2 -0.05 -4.70 -61.97
C ILE A 2 -0.94 -5.17 -60.79
N LEU A 3 -1.63 -6.32 -60.93
CA LEU A 3 -2.47 -6.89 -59.87
C LEU A 3 -1.67 -7.33 -58.63
N ARG A 4 -0.41 -7.77 -58.79
CA ARG A 4 0.48 -8.13 -57.66
C ARG A 4 0.97 -6.89 -56.90
N LEU A 5 1.19 -5.78 -57.61
CA LEU A 5 1.58 -4.50 -57.02
C LEU A 5 0.46 -3.92 -56.15
N PHE A 6 -0.79 -3.93 -56.64
CA PHE A 6 -1.96 -3.47 -55.89
C PHE A 6 -2.24 -4.30 -54.63
N LEU A 7 -2.07 -5.63 -54.72
CA LEU A 7 -2.19 -6.52 -53.57
C LEU A 7 -1.09 -6.30 -52.52
N GLN A 8 0.15 -5.98 -52.94
CA GLN A 8 1.22 -5.59 -52.02
C GLN A 8 0.95 -4.25 -51.35
N ILE A 9 0.45 -3.25 -52.09
CA ILE A 9 0.13 -1.93 -51.54
C ILE A 9 -1.01 -2.00 -50.54
N SER A 10 -2.08 -2.76 -50.83
CA SER A 10 -3.19 -2.97 -49.87
C SER A 10 -2.75 -3.71 -48.60
N LYS A 11 -1.86 -4.71 -48.74
CA LYS A 11 -1.30 -5.41 -47.57
C LYS A 11 -0.40 -4.50 -46.74
N CYS A 12 0.47 -3.71 -47.36
CA CYS A 12 1.32 -2.74 -46.66
C CYS A 12 0.49 -1.64 -45.96
N PHE A 13 -0.62 -1.21 -46.57
CA PHE A 13 -1.54 -0.25 -45.95
C PHE A 13 -2.21 -0.85 -44.71
N SER A 14 -2.68 -2.10 -44.78
CA SER A 14 -3.25 -2.81 -43.64
C SER A 14 -2.22 -3.06 -42.52
N PHE A 15 -0.96 -3.40 -42.86
CA PHE A 15 0.12 -3.53 -41.88
C PHE A 15 0.48 -2.17 -41.25
N PHE A 16 0.47 -1.09 -42.03
CA PHE A 16 0.72 0.25 -41.54
C PHE A 16 -0.36 0.70 -40.56
N GLU A 17 -1.64 0.55 -40.90
CA GLU A 17 -2.76 0.86 -40.00
C GLU A 17 -2.69 0.04 -38.71
N LEU A 18 -2.38 -1.26 -38.81
CA LEU A 18 -2.25 -2.13 -37.64
C LEU A 18 -1.07 -1.71 -36.74
N SER A 19 0.06 -1.31 -37.33
CA SER A 19 1.21 -0.78 -36.59
C SER A 19 0.89 0.56 -35.89
N LEU A 20 0.11 1.42 -36.55
CA LEU A 20 -0.31 2.71 -36.04
C LEU A 20 -1.31 2.53 -34.88
N CYS A 21 -2.22 1.57 -34.99
CA CYS A 21 -3.10 1.15 -33.89
C CYS A 21 -2.30 0.63 -32.69
N LEU A 22 -1.32 -0.24 -32.91
CA LEU A 22 -0.46 -0.75 -31.82
C LEU A 22 0.32 0.37 -31.13
N PHE A 23 0.82 1.34 -31.90
CA PHE A 23 1.54 2.50 -31.36
C PHE A 23 0.63 3.41 -30.53
N ILE A 24 -0.59 3.68 -30.99
CA ILE A 24 -1.58 4.45 -30.23
C ILE A 24 -1.93 3.73 -28.92
N VAL A 25 -2.19 2.42 -28.98
CA VAL A 25 -2.48 1.61 -27.79
C VAL A 25 -1.30 1.61 -26.82
N SER A 26 -0.05 1.52 -27.31
CA SER A 26 1.11 1.55 -26.42
C SER A 26 1.23 2.86 -25.65
N ILE A 27 0.98 4.01 -26.31
CA ILE A 27 1.00 5.32 -25.66
C ILE A 27 -0.13 5.42 -24.62
N LEU A 28 -1.33 4.98 -24.97
CA LEU A 28 -2.48 5.01 -24.06
C LEU A 28 -2.32 4.10 -22.83
N CYS A 29 -1.51 3.04 -22.93
CA CYS A 29 -1.21 2.14 -21.81
C CYS A 29 -0.26 2.75 -20.76
N ILE A 30 0.60 3.72 -21.13
CA ILE A 30 1.57 4.35 -20.23
C ILE A 30 0.93 4.96 -18.96
N PRO A 31 -0.10 5.82 -19.04
CA PRO A 31 -0.73 6.40 -17.84
C PRO A 31 -1.36 5.33 -16.94
N VAL A 32 -1.95 4.30 -17.53
CA VAL A 32 -2.55 3.17 -16.81
C VAL A 32 -1.50 2.42 -16.02
N MET A 33 -0.38 2.07 -16.66
CA MET A 33 0.74 1.40 -15.99
C MET A 33 1.34 2.25 -14.87
N LYS A 34 1.49 3.56 -15.09
CA LYS A 34 1.98 4.50 -14.06
C LYS A 34 1.05 4.55 -12.85
N TYR A 35 -0.26 4.56 -13.06
CA TYR A 35 -1.25 4.52 -11.99
C TYR A 35 -1.16 3.23 -11.16
N PHE A 36 -1.09 2.07 -11.83
CA PHE A 36 -0.93 0.79 -11.15
C PHE A 36 0.37 0.72 -10.35
N HIS A 37 1.49 1.12 -10.95
CA HIS A 37 2.79 1.10 -10.29
C HIS A 37 2.82 1.97 -9.03
N ASN A 38 2.27 3.19 -9.09
CA ASN A 38 2.19 4.08 -7.93
C ASN A 38 1.33 3.50 -6.80
N ASN A 39 0.21 2.84 -7.12
CA ASN A 39 -0.62 2.19 -6.11
C ASN A 39 0.08 0.99 -5.46
N VAL A 40 0.82 0.19 -6.22
CA VAL A 40 1.61 -0.93 -5.67
C VAL A 40 2.71 -0.40 -4.75
N LEU A 41 3.46 0.62 -5.18
CA LEU A 41 4.46 1.28 -4.35
C LEU A 41 3.86 1.88 -3.07
N ALA A 42 2.67 2.47 -3.16
CA ALA A 42 1.99 3.02 -2.00
C ALA A 42 1.61 1.95 -0.99
N LEU A 43 1.08 0.82 -1.47
CA LEU A 43 0.75 -0.34 -0.63
C LEU A 43 2.00 -0.90 0.06
N GLU A 44 3.12 -1.02 -0.65
CA GLU A 44 4.38 -1.52 -0.09
C GLU A 44 4.93 -0.61 0.99
N ARG A 45 5.00 0.71 0.72
CA ARG A 45 5.47 1.68 1.71
C ARG A 45 4.57 1.73 2.94
N ALA A 46 3.26 1.68 2.75
CA ALA A 46 2.33 1.63 3.86
C ALA A 46 2.48 0.33 4.66
N SER A 47 2.64 -0.82 4.00
CA SER A 47 2.87 -2.10 4.67
C SER A 47 4.15 -2.10 5.48
N LEU A 48 5.25 -1.60 4.92
CA LEU A 48 6.53 -1.47 5.63
C LEU A 48 6.40 -0.55 6.85
N HIS A 49 5.71 0.58 6.70
CA HIS A 49 5.45 1.51 7.81
C HIS A 49 4.74 0.83 8.97
N ILE A 50 3.65 0.09 8.69
CA ILE A 50 2.91 -0.66 9.70
C ILE A 50 3.76 -1.77 10.33
N GLN A 51 4.55 -2.50 9.54
CA GLN A 51 5.41 -3.56 10.06
C GLN A 51 6.52 -3.04 10.98
N ILE A 52 7.16 -1.92 10.61
CA ILE A 52 8.18 -1.26 11.44
C ILE A 52 7.53 -0.78 12.74
N LEU A 53 6.36 -0.15 12.65
CA LEU A 53 5.61 0.30 13.82
C LEU A 53 5.26 -0.86 14.75
N GLN A 54 4.71 -1.96 14.21
CA GLN A 54 4.40 -3.17 14.96
C GLN A 54 5.64 -3.75 15.64
N LYS A 55 6.78 -3.80 14.94
CA LYS A 55 8.05 -4.28 15.51
C LYS A 55 8.52 -3.40 16.67
N ARG A 56 8.45 -2.07 16.52
CA ARG A 56 8.80 -1.12 17.59
C ARG A 56 7.90 -1.27 18.82
N LEU A 57 6.59 -1.38 18.62
CA LEU A 57 5.62 -1.60 19.69
C LEU A 57 5.89 -2.93 20.43
N SER A 58 6.21 -4.00 19.70
CA SER A 58 6.54 -5.30 20.31
C SER A 58 7.87 -5.29 21.08
N ALA A 59 8.89 -4.58 20.57
CA ALA A 59 10.19 -4.49 21.25
C ALA A 59 10.08 -3.69 22.55
N MET A 60 9.34 -2.57 22.51
CA MET A 60 9.12 -1.72 23.69
C MET A 60 8.29 -2.45 24.75
N SER A 61 7.17 -3.07 24.36
CA SER A 61 6.37 -3.88 25.31
C SER A 61 7.18 -5.00 25.96
N TYR A 62 8.06 -5.67 25.22
CA TYR A 62 8.97 -6.67 25.78
C TYR A 62 9.98 -6.06 26.77
N GLN A 63 10.57 -4.90 26.45
CA GLN A 63 11.48 -4.20 27.36
C GLN A 63 10.79 -3.76 28.65
N HIS A 64 9.55 -3.28 28.58
CA HIS A 64 8.78 -2.93 29.78
C HIS A 64 8.40 -4.14 30.61
N TYR A 65 8.03 -5.26 29.97
CA TYR A 65 7.79 -6.53 30.67
C TYR A 65 9.02 -6.95 31.49
N LEU A 66 10.23 -6.83 30.93
CA LEU A 66 11.46 -7.16 31.64
C LEU A 66 11.79 -6.20 32.80
N LYS A 67 11.40 -4.93 32.69
CA LYS A 67 11.75 -3.87 33.67
C LYS A 67 10.69 -3.62 34.74
N ALA A 68 9.53 -4.29 34.69
CA ALA A 68 8.41 -4.12 35.62
C ALA A 68 8.05 -2.63 35.87
N GLN A 69 8.05 -1.83 34.80
CA GLN A 69 8.03 -0.37 34.90
C GLN A 69 6.64 0.17 34.52
N ASP A 70 5.98 0.91 35.42
CA ASP A 70 4.58 1.35 35.27
C ASP A 70 4.37 2.58 34.37
N ASN A 71 5.41 3.40 34.14
CA ASN A 71 5.31 4.66 33.36
C ASN A 71 5.40 4.47 31.83
N VAL A 72 4.68 3.48 31.31
CA VAL A 72 4.71 3.03 29.91
C VAL A 72 3.98 4.00 28.96
N SER A 73 3.01 4.76 29.46
CA SER A 73 2.06 5.49 28.61
C SER A 73 2.67 6.62 27.76
N LEU A 74 3.72 7.29 28.24
CA LEU A 74 4.29 8.47 27.57
C LEU A 74 5.17 8.08 26.37
N GLU A 75 6.04 7.08 26.51
CA GLU A 75 6.91 6.61 25.43
C GLU A 75 6.11 5.97 24.29
N PHE A 76 5.06 5.21 24.63
CA PHE A 76 4.13 4.67 23.64
C PHE A 76 3.41 5.76 22.86
N GLN A 77 2.93 6.80 23.53
CA GLN A 77 2.31 7.94 22.86
C GLN A 77 3.29 8.66 21.93
N ALA A 78 4.55 8.82 22.33
CA ALA A 78 5.57 9.41 21.49
C ALA A 78 5.81 8.60 20.20
N ILE A 79 5.90 7.28 20.28
CA ILE A 79 6.05 6.40 19.10
C ILE A 79 4.82 6.52 18.18
N LEU A 80 3.62 6.54 18.75
CA LEU A 80 2.39 6.64 17.96
C LEU A 80 2.26 8.00 17.27
N GLN A 81 2.70 9.08 17.92
CA GLN A 81 2.76 10.42 17.32
C GLN A 81 3.79 10.47 16.18
N GLN A 82 4.98 9.88 16.37
CA GLN A 82 5.99 9.77 15.32
C GLN A 82 5.55 8.88 14.15
N ALA A 83 4.65 7.94 14.40
CA ALA A 83 4.10 7.09 13.37
C ALA A 83 3.10 7.81 12.45
N ILE A 84 2.55 8.96 12.87
CA ILE A 84 1.67 9.77 12.03
C ILE A 84 2.50 10.29 10.86
N THR A 85 2.02 10.07 9.65
CA THR A 85 2.76 10.45 8.44
C THR A 85 1.80 10.76 7.32
N GLN A 86 2.07 11.82 6.58
CA GLN A 86 1.37 12.16 5.36
C GLN A 86 2.39 12.37 4.26
N ASN A 87 2.34 11.54 3.22
CA ASN A 87 3.22 11.65 2.07
C ASN A 87 2.43 11.43 0.78
N LYS A 88 3.11 11.55 -0.38
CA LYS A 88 2.49 11.42 -1.71
C LYS A 88 1.89 10.03 -2.00
N PHE A 89 2.22 9.02 -1.19
CA PHE A 89 1.79 7.63 -1.40
C PHE A 89 0.67 7.23 -0.44
N PHE A 90 0.79 7.58 0.83
CA PHE A 90 -0.17 7.22 1.87
C PHE A 90 -0.25 8.28 2.97
N SER A 91 -1.35 8.23 3.70
CA SER A 91 -1.55 9.00 4.92
C SER A 91 -1.90 8.06 6.06
N PHE A 92 -1.21 8.17 7.18
CA PHE A 92 -1.49 7.48 8.43
C PHE A 92 -1.74 8.53 9.52
N GLN A 93 -2.97 8.61 10.01
CA GLN A 93 -3.42 9.66 10.92
C GLN A 93 -4.11 9.07 12.15
N GLY A 94 -3.94 9.73 13.30
CA GLY A 94 -4.76 9.44 14.48
C GLY A 94 -6.21 9.89 14.27
N ARG A 95 -7.17 9.06 14.68
CA ARG A 95 -8.63 9.35 14.61
C ARG A 95 -9.27 9.49 15.99
N GLY A 96 -8.62 8.98 17.03
CA GLY A 96 -9.10 8.97 18.40
C GLY A 96 -8.16 8.18 19.31
N LYS A 97 -8.59 7.90 20.54
CA LYS A 97 -7.80 7.09 21.48
C LYS A 97 -7.57 5.70 20.89
N ASN A 98 -6.30 5.35 20.67
CA ASN A 98 -5.86 4.06 20.12
C ASN A 98 -6.37 3.72 18.71
N GLN A 99 -6.91 4.69 17.96
CA GLN A 99 -7.43 4.46 16.61
C GLN A 99 -6.67 5.27 15.58
N PHE A 100 -6.29 4.60 14.51
CA PHE A 100 -5.53 5.17 13.41
C PHE A 100 -6.22 4.86 12.09
N ARG A 101 -6.10 5.78 11.13
CA ARG A 101 -6.60 5.61 9.77
C ARG A 101 -5.44 5.68 8.81
N LEU A 102 -5.27 4.61 8.04
CA LEU A 102 -4.43 4.58 6.87
C LEU A 102 -5.27 4.86 5.62
N THR A 103 -4.80 5.76 4.76
CA THR A 103 -5.46 6.12 3.51
C THR A 103 -4.47 6.01 2.36
N ILE A 104 -4.85 5.34 1.27
CA ILE A 104 -4.10 5.25 0.01
C ILE A 104 -5.07 5.59 -1.13
N GLY A 105 -4.88 6.76 -1.76
CA GLY A 105 -5.81 7.27 -2.75
C GLY A 105 -7.23 7.42 -2.16
N LYS A 106 -8.19 6.69 -2.73
CA LYS A 106 -9.60 6.67 -2.27
C LYS A 106 -9.92 5.54 -1.28
N GLU A 107 -8.98 4.62 -1.05
CA GLU A 107 -9.17 3.50 -0.12
C GLU A 107 -8.66 3.86 1.27
N TYR A 108 -9.32 3.35 2.33
CA TYR A 108 -8.83 3.49 3.70
C TYR A 108 -8.91 2.17 4.48
N ALA A 109 -8.09 2.08 5.51
CA ALA A 109 -8.12 1.04 6.53
C ALA A 109 -8.04 1.68 7.91
N GLN A 110 -8.83 1.15 8.84
CA GLN A 110 -8.84 1.55 10.23
C GLN A 110 -8.04 0.54 11.04
N PHE A 111 -7.09 1.06 11.79
CA PHE A 111 -6.23 0.34 12.69
C PHE A 111 -6.59 0.68 14.13
N THR A 112 -6.59 -0.31 14.99
CA THR A 112 -6.83 -0.16 16.42
C THR A 112 -5.66 -0.76 17.18
N LEU A 113 -5.10 0.01 18.10
CA LEU A 113 -4.09 -0.44 19.03
C LEU A 113 -4.78 -1.20 20.16
N VAL A 114 -4.46 -2.48 20.30
CA VAL A 114 -4.99 -3.37 21.32
C VAL A 114 -3.83 -3.78 22.24
N GLU A 115 -4.09 -3.72 23.53
CA GLU A 115 -3.18 -4.23 24.55
C GLU A 115 -3.65 -5.64 24.95
N ASN A 116 -2.73 -6.60 24.90
CA ASN A 116 -2.98 -7.95 25.38
C ASN A 116 -2.77 -8.02 26.90
N PRO A 117 -3.35 -9.02 27.59
CA PRO A 117 -3.19 -9.21 29.04
C PRO A 117 -1.74 -9.42 29.52
N LYS A 118 -0.80 -9.63 28.59
CA LYS A 118 0.65 -9.69 28.85
C LYS A 118 1.36 -8.33 28.73
N GLY A 119 0.61 -7.22 28.61
CA GLY A 119 1.15 -5.87 28.39
C GLY A 119 1.74 -5.66 26.99
N ILE A 120 1.39 -6.52 26.03
CA ILE A 120 1.89 -6.45 24.65
C ILE A 120 0.93 -5.63 23.80
N PHE A 121 1.44 -4.58 23.16
CA PHE A 121 0.68 -3.74 22.26
C PHE A 121 0.76 -4.25 20.82
N ALA A 122 -0.39 -4.35 20.16
CA ALA A 122 -0.48 -4.75 18.75
C ALA A 122 -1.45 -3.86 17.98
N LEU A 123 -1.10 -3.53 16.74
CA LEU A 123 -2.01 -2.93 15.79
C LEU A 123 -2.80 -4.03 15.08
N THR A 124 -4.12 -3.86 15.12
CA THR A 124 -5.09 -4.73 14.45
C THR A 124 -5.89 -3.90 13.44
N CYS A 125 -6.34 -4.52 12.35
CA CYS A 125 -7.24 -3.86 11.40
C CYS A 125 -8.41 -4.77 11.05
N ASN A 126 -9.53 -4.18 10.62
CA ASN A 126 -10.73 -4.93 10.28
C ASN A 126 -10.57 -5.62 8.91
N PRO A 127 -10.59 -6.97 8.84
CA PRO A 127 -10.36 -7.71 7.59
C PRO A 127 -11.48 -7.53 6.54
N SER A 128 -12.64 -6.99 6.93
CA SER A 128 -13.68 -6.60 5.96
C SER A 128 -13.21 -5.48 5.02
N GLN A 129 -12.27 -4.63 5.47
CA GLN A 129 -11.72 -3.54 4.68
C GLN A 129 -10.70 -4.06 3.66
N ARG A 130 -10.91 -3.72 2.38
CA ARG A 130 -10.05 -4.16 1.27
C ARG A 130 -8.59 -3.79 1.49
N LEU A 131 -8.31 -2.58 1.99
CA LEU A 131 -6.95 -2.09 2.20
C LEU A 131 -6.23 -2.85 3.34
N CYS A 132 -6.96 -3.21 4.41
CA CYS A 132 -6.45 -4.06 5.50
C CYS A 132 -6.00 -5.43 4.96
N ARG A 133 -6.81 -6.05 4.09
CA ARG A 133 -6.44 -7.31 3.41
C ARG A 133 -5.18 -7.18 2.58
N LYS A 134 -5.05 -6.12 1.78
CA LYS A 134 -3.87 -5.88 0.94
C LYS A 134 -2.58 -5.69 1.76
N ILE A 135 -2.68 -5.19 3.00
CA ILE A 135 -1.52 -4.89 3.85
C ILE A 135 -1.12 -6.09 4.71
N TYR A 136 -2.06 -6.76 5.39
CA TYR A 136 -1.73 -7.90 6.26
C TYR A 136 -1.71 -9.24 5.54
N HIS A 137 -2.59 -9.46 4.56
CA HIS A 137 -2.78 -10.76 3.95
C HIS A 137 -2.01 -10.97 2.64
N ARG A 138 -1.13 -10.03 2.25
CA ARG A 138 -0.27 -10.18 1.05
C ARG A 138 0.76 -11.32 1.17
N LYS A 139 0.84 -12.01 2.32
CA LYS A 139 1.68 -13.20 2.52
C LYS A 139 1.24 -14.45 1.71
N HIS A 140 0.11 -14.43 0.99
CA HIS A 140 -0.44 -15.65 0.38
C HIS A 140 -0.66 -15.67 -1.14
N THR A 141 -0.29 -14.63 -1.87
CA THR A 141 -0.22 -14.73 -3.34
C THR A 141 1.23 -14.95 -3.75
N LYS A 142 1.63 -16.23 -3.71
CA LYS A 142 2.79 -16.74 -4.46
C LYS A 142 2.50 -16.65 -5.95
#